data_AF-A0A6M2D6A2-F1
#
_entry.id   AF-A0A6M2D6A2-F1
#
_cell.length_a   1.000
_cell.length_b   1.000
_cell.length_c   1.000
_cell.angle_alpha   90.00
_cell.angle_beta   90.00
_cell.angle_gamma   90.00
#
_symmetry.space_group_name_H-M   'P 1'
#
loop_
_entity.id
_entity.type
_entity.pdbx_description
1 polymer ?
#
loop_
_entity_poly.entity_id
_entity_poly.type
_entity_poly.pdbx_seq_one_letter_code
_entity_poly.pdbx_strand_id
1 'polypeptide(L)'
;MFVLILPFLVHLAYGGSSQPELPSNLTNATWRDLLDFLKTQEEIWLKAQKSHQQDTDCTRWIHFYTKNYTYEFQELSRKGGLGSRKTIGYKKFANLKNNTQQPVMEINYHGPSPPPAVKLTLLLWLPNEKCSIFNSTKGGYEERVWKSHLKNSTMCDKIYKALTHGSSIPIYKPSCLNPNYLCVGVPTYC
;
A
#
# COMPACT_ATOMS: atom_id res chain seq x y z
N MET A 1 -60.14 -31.81 -15.35
CA MET A 1 -59.01 -32.13 -14.46
C MET A 1 -57.96 -31.03 -14.63
N PHE A 2 -57.48 -30.47 -13.53
CA PHE A 2 -56.84 -29.15 -13.44
C PHE A 2 -55.56 -29.00 -14.27
N VAL A 3 -55.45 -27.83 -14.92
CA VAL A 3 -54.24 -27.24 -15.51
C VAL A 3 -53.43 -26.61 -14.38
N LEU A 4 -52.14 -26.90 -14.28
CA LEU A 4 -51.18 -26.15 -13.46
C LEU A 4 -49.95 -25.79 -14.31
N ILE A 5 -49.99 -24.56 -14.81
CA ILE A 5 -48.81 -23.80 -15.25
C ILE A 5 -48.25 -23.17 -13.98
N LEU A 6 -46.99 -23.43 -13.65
CA LEU A 6 -46.26 -22.70 -12.62
C LEU A 6 -44.88 -22.28 -13.18
N PRO A 7 -44.67 -20.99 -13.45
CA PRO A 7 -43.37 -20.46 -13.86
C PRO A 7 -42.52 -20.28 -12.60
N PHE A 8 -41.40 -21.02 -12.51
CA PHE A 8 -40.37 -20.67 -11.55
C PHE A 8 -39.61 -19.44 -12.06
N LEU A 9 -40.20 -18.27 -11.78
CA LEU A 9 -39.48 -17.01 -11.66
C LEU A 9 -38.53 -17.15 -10.48
N VAL A 10 -37.30 -17.58 -10.75
CA VAL A 10 -36.21 -17.41 -9.80
C VAL A 10 -35.89 -15.92 -9.78
N HIS A 11 -36.49 -15.21 -8.82
CA HIS A 11 -36.00 -13.92 -8.39
C HIS A 11 -34.55 -14.11 -7.95
N LEU A 12 -33.62 -13.73 -8.82
CA LEU A 12 -32.26 -13.37 -8.41
C LEU A 12 -32.43 -12.24 -7.40
N ALA A 13 -32.40 -12.61 -6.12
CA ALA A 13 -32.23 -11.66 -5.04
C ALA A 13 -30.97 -10.89 -5.35
N TYR A 14 -31.15 -9.62 -5.73
CA TYR A 14 -30.12 -8.62 -5.77
C TYR A 14 -29.64 -8.46 -4.33
N GLY A 15 -28.69 -9.31 -3.93
CA GLY A 15 -27.98 -9.19 -2.66
C GLY A 15 -27.19 -7.90 -2.72
N GLY A 16 -27.84 -6.81 -2.33
CA GLY A 16 -27.22 -5.53 -2.08
C GLY A 16 -26.10 -5.78 -1.09
N SER A 17 -24.87 -5.81 -1.60
CA SER A 17 -23.67 -5.70 -0.80
C SER A 17 -23.72 -4.32 -0.17
N SER A 18 -24.35 -4.21 1.00
CA SER A 18 -24.22 -3.04 1.85
C SER A 18 -22.79 -3.06 2.39
N GLN A 19 -21.84 -2.67 1.54
CA GLN A 19 -20.49 -2.42 1.98
C GLN A 19 -20.59 -1.28 3.00
N PRO A 20 -19.99 -1.44 4.19
CA PRO A 20 -19.89 -0.34 5.12
C PRO A 20 -19.15 0.79 4.41
N GLU A 21 -19.84 1.91 4.15
CA GLU A 21 -19.16 3.12 3.73
C GLU A 21 -18.18 3.48 4.86
N LEU A 22 -16.89 3.50 4.53
CA LEU A 22 -15.86 3.94 5.45
C LEU A 22 -16.20 5.38 5.86
N PRO A 23 -16.31 5.66 7.16
CA PRO A 23 -16.49 7.02 7.65
C PRO A 23 -15.50 7.98 6.98
N SER A 24 -15.99 9.05 6.34
CA SER A 24 -15.17 10.02 5.61
C SER A 24 -14.11 10.71 6.49
N ASN A 25 -14.30 10.70 7.81
CA ASN A 25 -13.35 11.19 8.80
C ASN A 25 -12.10 10.30 8.94
N LEU A 26 -12.11 9.04 8.48
CA LEU A 26 -10.95 8.14 8.55
C LEU A 26 -9.91 8.44 7.47
N THR A 27 -10.29 9.07 6.36
CA THR A 27 -9.39 9.38 5.24
C THR A 27 -9.04 10.87 5.15
N ASN A 28 -8.91 11.55 6.29
CA ASN A 28 -8.60 12.98 6.35
C ASN A 28 -7.24 13.24 7.01
N ALA A 29 -6.20 12.56 6.52
CA ALA A 29 -4.85 12.78 7.02
C ALA A 29 -4.38 14.22 6.81
N THR A 30 -3.68 14.73 7.81
CA THR A 30 -3.19 16.11 7.87
C THR A 30 -1.72 16.19 7.51
N TRP A 31 -1.25 17.40 7.21
CA TRP A 31 0.19 17.65 7.03
C TRP A 31 1.06 17.13 8.18
N ARG A 32 0.58 17.25 9.43
CA ARG A 32 1.28 16.74 10.61
C ARG A 32 1.40 15.22 10.59
N ASP A 33 0.38 14.53 10.10
CA ASP A 33 0.39 13.06 9.99
C ASP A 33 1.43 12.57 8.99
N LEU A 34 1.57 13.24 7.85
CA LEU A 34 2.62 12.91 6.88
C LEU A 34 4.02 13.11 7.48
N LEU A 35 4.24 14.22 8.18
CA LEU A 35 5.52 14.46 8.84
C LEU A 35 5.81 13.45 9.95
N ASP A 36 4.80 13.06 10.74
CA ASP A 36 4.95 12.06 11.80
C ASP A 36 5.26 10.67 11.23
N PHE A 37 4.56 10.26 10.18
CA PHE A 37 4.84 9.01 9.47
C PHE A 37 6.27 8.93 8.91
N LEU A 38 6.76 10.03 8.35
CA LEU A 38 8.11 10.09 7.76
C LEU A 38 9.21 10.29 8.81
N LYS A 39 8.86 10.66 10.05
CA LYS A 39 9.80 10.87 11.15
C LYS A 39 10.18 9.55 11.81
N THR A 40 10.95 8.72 11.10
CA THR A 40 11.42 7.43 11.60
C THR A 40 12.83 7.11 11.12
N GLN A 41 13.54 6.29 11.90
CA GLN A 41 14.80 5.66 11.49
C GLN A 41 14.60 4.21 11.05
N GLU A 42 13.36 3.71 11.11
CA GLU A 42 13.03 2.36 10.68
C GLU A 42 12.79 2.28 9.18
N GLU A 43 12.90 1.06 8.63
CA GLU A 43 12.43 0.78 7.28
C GLU A 43 10.91 0.93 7.21
N ILE A 44 10.41 1.62 6.19
CA ILE A 44 8.99 1.74 5.90
C ILE A 44 8.65 0.76 4.77
N TRP A 45 7.91 -0.29 5.09
CA TRP A 45 7.60 -1.38 4.17
C TRP A 45 6.29 -1.15 3.43
N LEU A 46 6.27 -1.44 2.13
CA LEU A 46 5.05 -1.60 1.35
C LEU A 46 4.47 -2.98 1.67
N LYS A 47 3.37 -3.00 2.42
CA LYS A 47 2.74 -4.23 2.87
C LYS A 47 1.79 -4.78 1.81
N ALA A 48 0.94 -3.93 1.26
CA ALA A 48 -0.01 -4.27 0.22
C ALA A 48 -0.20 -3.12 -0.80
N GLN A 49 -0.55 -3.48 -2.03
CA GLN A 49 -0.94 -2.53 -3.07
C GLN A 49 -2.16 -3.04 -3.86
N LYS A 50 -2.96 -2.13 -4.42
CA LYS A 50 -4.18 -2.49 -5.16
C LYS A 50 -3.84 -3.12 -6.52
N SER A 51 -2.86 -2.54 -7.22
CA SER A 51 -2.44 -2.98 -8.56
C SER A 51 -0.97 -3.40 -8.56
N HIS A 52 -0.65 -4.55 -9.16
CA HIS A 52 0.68 -5.13 -9.09
C HIS A 52 1.69 -4.46 -10.02
N GLN A 53 2.77 -3.99 -9.40
CA GLN A 53 4.11 -3.83 -9.97
C GLN A 53 4.72 -5.12 -10.52
N GLN A 54 4.65 -5.46 -11.82
CA GLN A 54 5.23 -6.71 -12.34
C GLN A 54 6.65 -6.99 -11.78
N ASP A 55 6.81 -8.22 -11.25
CA ASP A 55 8.02 -8.85 -10.72
C ASP A 55 8.76 -8.17 -9.56
N THR A 56 8.07 -7.37 -8.73
CA THR A 56 8.69 -6.79 -7.53
C THR A 56 7.91 -7.09 -6.26
N ASP A 57 8.63 -7.52 -5.21
CA ASP A 57 8.11 -7.66 -3.86
C ASP A 57 9.11 -7.12 -2.82
N CYS A 58 8.78 -7.21 -1.53
CA CYS A 58 9.65 -6.76 -0.43
C CYS A 58 10.09 -5.29 -0.53
N THR A 59 9.24 -4.45 -1.13
CA THR A 59 9.51 -3.03 -1.31
C THR A 59 9.53 -2.31 0.02
N ARG A 60 10.58 -1.54 0.27
CA ARG A 60 10.73 -0.73 1.48
C ARG A 60 11.52 0.54 1.24
N TRP A 61 11.28 1.53 2.07
CA TRP A 61 12.03 2.78 2.09
C TRP A 61 12.96 2.82 3.29
N ILE A 62 14.17 3.31 3.03
CA ILE A 62 15.17 3.65 4.05
C ILE A 62 15.34 5.16 4.01
N HIS A 63 14.98 5.83 5.11
CA HIS A 63 15.16 7.26 5.26
C HIS A 63 16.64 7.62 5.31
N PHE A 64 17.04 8.70 4.63
CA PHE A 64 18.36 9.30 4.81
C PHE A 64 18.28 10.61 5.57
N TYR A 65 17.54 11.58 5.05
CA TYR A 65 17.28 12.83 5.75
C TYR A 65 16.04 13.54 5.21
N THR A 66 15.56 14.50 5.99
CA THR A 66 14.50 15.42 5.59
C THR A 66 14.95 16.84 5.86
N LYS A 67 14.91 17.69 4.84
CA LYS A 67 15.27 19.10 4.97
C LYS A 67 14.22 19.95 4.26
N ASN A 68 13.64 20.91 4.97
CA ASN A 68 12.52 21.73 4.52
C ASN A 68 11.34 20.84 4.11
N TYR A 69 11.13 20.70 2.80
CA TYR A 69 10.08 19.86 2.20
C TYR A 69 10.65 18.79 1.27
N THR A 70 11.95 18.53 1.36
CA THR A 70 12.60 17.47 0.58
C THR A 70 12.86 16.29 1.49
N TYR A 71 12.33 15.14 1.09
CA TYR A 71 12.52 13.85 1.75
C TYR A 71 13.40 12.97 0.86
N GLU A 72 14.58 12.61 1.36
CA GLU A 72 15.53 11.76 0.66
C GLU A 72 15.51 10.36 1.26
N PHE A 73 15.39 9.35 0.40
CA PHE A 73 15.31 7.96 0.82
C PHE A 73 15.86 7.02 -0.25
N GLN A 74 16.19 5.81 0.15
CA GLN A 74 16.43 4.71 -0.77
C GLN A 74 15.20 3.81 -0.80
N GLU A 75 14.70 3.52 -2.01
CA GLU A 75 13.71 2.46 -2.19
C GLU A 75 14.45 1.17 -2.57
N LEU A 76 14.31 0.15 -1.74
CA LEU A 76 14.77 -1.20 -2.01
C LEU A 76 13.57 -2.06 -2.41
N SER A 77 13.75 -2.95 -3.38
CA SER A 77 12.77 -3.96 -3.77
C SER A 77 13.48 -5.23 -4.17
N ARG A 78 12.85 -6.39 -3.98
CA ARG A 78 13.33 -7.65 -4.50
C ARG A 78 12.70 -7.89 -5.87
N LYS A 79 13.52 -8.17 -6.87
CA LYS A 79 13.11 -8.36 -8.27
C LYS A 79 13.60 -9.71 -8.81
N GLY A 80 12.80 -10.33 -9.66
CA GLY A 80 13.14 -11.56 -10.38
C GLY A 80 12.28 -12.77 -9.98
N GLY A 81 12.37 -13.84 -10.77
CA GLY A 81 11.62 -15.08 -10.58
C GLY A 81 12.20 -15.98 -9.47
N LEU A 82 11.53 -17.10 -9.17
CA LEU A 82 12.08 -18.11 -8.26
C LEU A 82 13.48 -18.54 -8.74
N GLY A 83 14.49 -18.42 -7.88
CA GLY A 83 15.87 -18.79 -8.16
C GLY A 83 16.81 -17.66 -8.62
N SER A 84 16.28 -16.48 -8.99
CA SER A 84 17.10 -15.32 -9.41
C SER A 84 16.74 -14.01 -8.69
N ARG A 85 16.01 -14.12 -7.56
CA ARG A 85 15.59 -12.97 -6.75
C ARG A 85 16.79 -12.19 -6.24
N LYS A 86 16.89 -10.91 -6.61
CA LYS A 86 17.91 -9.98 -6.13
C LYS A 86 17.27 -8.72 -5.56
N THR A 87 17.86 -8.19 -4.49
CA THR A 87 17.49 -6.87 -3.99
C THR A 87 18.12 -5.81 -4.87
N ILE A 88 17.29 -4.95 -5.45
CA ILE A 88 17.69 -3.75 -6.19
C ILE A 88 17.31 -2.51 -5.40
N GLY A 89 18.07 -1.43 -5.56
CA GLY A 89 17.89 -0.22 -4.78
C GLY A 89 18.13 1.04 -5.59
N TYR A 90 17.26 2.04 -5.42
CA TYR A 90 17.40 3.34 -6.06
C TYR A 90 17.24 4.44 -5.04
N LYS A 91 18.17 5.41 -5.08
CA LYS A 91 18.04 6.65 -4.33
C LYS A 91 16.94 7.51 -4.97
N LYS A 92 16.05 8.05 -4.13
CA LYS A 92 14.90 8.84 -4.55
C LYS A 92 14.78 10.11 -3.72
N PHE A 93 14.18 11.11 -4.33
CA PHE A 93 13.87 12.39 -3.72
C PHE A 93 12.38 12.63 -3.87
N ALA A 94 11.74 13.01 -2.77
CA ALA A 94 10.36 13.44 -2.79
C ALA A 94 10.22 14.87 -2.31
N ASN A 95 9.38 15.63 -3.00
CA ASN A 95 8.90 16.91 -2.53
C ASN A 95 7.59 16.70 -1.77
N LEU A 96 7.58 17.14 -0.52
CA LEU A 96 6.43 17.10 0.36
C LEU A 96 5.58 18.36 0.16
N LYS A 97 4.29 18.20 -0.10
CA LYS A 97 3.36 19.30 -0.42
C LYS A 97 2.22 19.34 0.59
N ASN A 98 1.92 20.56 1.05
CA ASN A 98 0.85 20.86 2.01
C ASN A 98 -0.21 21.83 1.45
N ASN A 99 -0.07 22.25 0.19
CA ASN A 99 -0.96 23.18 -0.49
C ASN A 99 -2.11 22.49 -1.24
N THR A 100 -2.31 21.20 -0.98
CA THR A 100 -3.36 20.34 -1.53
C THR A 100 -4.36 20.00 -0.44
N GLN A 101 -5.56 19.52 -0.81
CA GLN A 101 -6.60 19.16 0.17
C GLN A 101 -6.14 18.10 1.17
N GLN A 102 -5.26 17.18 0.74
CA GLN A 102 -4.57 16.19 1.56
C GLN A 102 -3.07 16.32 1.33
N PRO A 103 -2.21 15.96 2.30
CA PRO A 103 -0.77 16.10 2.15
C PRO A 103 -0.22 15.08 1.14
N VAL A 104 0.69 15.53 0.29
CA VAL A 104 1.23 14.75 -0.83
C VAL A 104 2.73 14.61 -0.73
N MET A 105 3.22 13.40 -0.98
CA MET A 105 4.62 13.11 -1.25
C MET A 105 4.80 12.87 -2.76
N GLU A 106 5.48 13.79 -3.45
CA GLU A 106 5.72 13.71 -4.88
C GLU A 106 7.14 13.24 -5.16
N ILE A 107 7.28 12.00 -5.62
CA ILE A 107 8.54 11.34 -5.94
C ILE A 107 8.94 11.70 -7.37
N ASN A 108 10.06 12.40 -7.50
CA ASN A 108 10.63 12.79 -8.79
C ASN A 108 11.74 11.83 -9.18
N TYR A 109 11.79 11.47 -10.46
CA TYR A 109 12.86 10.66 -11.03
C TYR A 109 13.88 11.57 -11.71
N HIS A 110 15.16 11.24 -11.60
CA HIS A 110 16.24 11.95 -12.26
C HIS A 110 16.74 11.16 -13.46
N GLY A 111 17.08 11.85 -14.54
CA GLY A 111 17.60 11.27 -15.77
C GLY A 111 17.36 12.18 -16.99
N PRO A 112 17.93 11.86 -18.15
CA PRO A 112 17.74 12.65 -19.38
C PRO A 112 16.31 12.60 -19.93
N SER A 113 15.53 11.56 -19.58
CA SER A 113 14.11 11.46 -19.87
C SER A 113 13.42 10.78 -18.68
N PRO A 114 13.12 11.52 -17.60
CA PRO A 114 12.55 10.92 -16.41
C PRO A 114 11.07 10.58 -16.65
N PRO A 115 10.58 9.43 -16.13
CA PRO A 115 9.15 9.15 -16.15
C PRO A 115 8.37 10.18 -15.33
N PRO A 116 7.03 10.25 -15.51
CA PRO A 116 6.19 11.13 -14.72
C PRO A 116 6.40 10.94 -13.22
N ALA A 117 6.34 12.03 -12.46
CA ALA A 117 6.42 11.99 -11.01
C ALA A 117 5.32 11.11 -10.43
N VAL A 118 5.67 10.29 -9.44
CA VAL A 118 4.69 9.49 -8.70
C VAL A 118 4.21 10.31 -7.51
N LYS A 119 2.91 10.56 -7.44
CA LYS A 119 2.30 11.25 -6.30
C LYS A 119 1.69 10.23 -5.37
N LEU A 120 2.04 10.35 -4.09
CA LEU A 120 1.48 9.59 -2.99
C LEU A 120 0.71 10.56 -2.09
N THR A 121 -0.61 10.52 -2.19
CA THR A 121 -1.51 11.33 -1.35
C THR A 121 -1.81 10.55 -0.09
N LEU A 122 -1.44 11.07 1.08
CA LEU A 122 -1.72 10.37 2.34
C LEU A 122 -3.21 10.49 2.66
N LEU A 123 -3.87 9.35 2.85
CA LEU A 123 -5.27 9.28 3.23
C LEU A 123 -5.41 9.07 4.73
N LEU A 124 -4.58 8.19 5.29
CA LEU A 124 -4.66 7.75 6.67
C LEU A 124 -3.27 7.58 7.26
N TRP A 125 -3.11 7.98 8.52
CA TRP A 125 -2.00 7.62 9.39
C TRP A 125 -2.57 7.10 10.72
N LEU A 126 -2.11 5.93 11.16
CA LEU A 126 -2.44 5.34 12.45
C LEU A 126 -1.19 5.30 13.33
N PRO A 127 -0.97 6.29 14.20
CA PRO A 127 0.24 6.38 15.03
C PRO A 127 0.48 5.18 15.95
N ASN A 128 -0.59 4.51 16.38
CA ASN A 128 -0.51 3.34 17.28
C ASN A 128 -0.05 2.08 16.56
N GLU A 129 -0.38 1.96 15.27
CA GLU A 129 -0.01 0.80 14.44
C GLU A 129 1.18 1.10 13.51
N LYS A 130 1.70 2.34 13.56
CA LYS A 130 2.73 2.85 12.66
C LYS A 130 2.46 2.50 11.20
N CYS A 131 1.21 2.66 10.79
CA CYS A 131 0.71 2.30 9.47
C CYS A 131 0.03 3.48 8.78
N SER A 132 0.24 3.60 7.48
CA SER A 132 -0.38 4.60 6.63
C SER A 132 -0.97 3.98 5.37
N ILE A 133 -1.95 4.69 4.80
CA ILE A 133 -2.52 4.36 3.49
C ILE A 133 -2.37 5.56 2.58
N PHE A 134 -1.75 5.33 1.42
CA PHE A 134 -1.59 6.33 0.37
C PHE A 134 -2.48 6.02 -0.83
N ASN A 135 -2.96 7.05 -1.52
CA ASN A 135 -3.39 6.95 -2.91
C ASN A 135 -2.22 7.28 -3.84
N SER A 136 -1.78 6.30 -4.62
CA SER A 136 -0.64 6.35 -5.53
C SER A 136 -1.10 6.49 -6.97
N THR A 137 -0.55 7.47 -7.69
CA THR A 137 -0.81 7.63 -9.13
C THR A 137 -0.29 6.46 -9.98
N LYS A 138 0.55 5.60 -9.40
CA LYS A 138 1.18 4.46 -10.09
C LYS A 138 0.37 3.17 -9.99
N GLY A 139 -0.40 2.99 -8.93
CA GLY A 139 -0.94 1.67 -8.55
C GLY A 139 -2.17 1.69 -7.65
N GLY A 140 -2.82 2.85 -7.46
CA GLY A 140 -3.97 2.98 -6.57
C GLY A 140 -3.53 3.00 -5.10
N TYR A 141 -4.23 2.28 -4.23
CA TYR A 141 -3.94 2.36 -2.80
C TYR A 141 -2.69 1.56 -2.41
N GLU A 142 -1.83 2.14 -1.58
CA GLU A 142 -0.65 1.52 -0.97
C GLU A 142 -0.78 1.52 0.55
N GLU A 143 -0.59 0.36 1.18
CA GLU A 143 -0.46 0.24 2.64
C GLU A 143 1.03 0.22 3.02
N ARG A 144 1.45 1.17 3.86
CA ARG A 144 2.85 1.34 4.27
C ARG A 144 2.96 1.23 5.79
N VAL A 145 3.84 0.37 6.27
CA VAL A 145 3.98 0.05 7.71
C VAL A 145 5.44 0.15 8.12
N TRP A 146 5.71 0.72 9.30
CA TRP A 146 7.06 0.69 9.87
C TRP A 146 7.46 -0.74 10.22
N LYS A 147 8.74 -1.07 10.08
CA LYS A 147 9.28 -2.42 10.26
C LYS A 147 8.86 -3.07 11.58
N SER A 148 8.91 -2.34 12.69
CA SER A 148 8.54 -2.84 14.02
C SER A 148 7.08 -3.26 14.14
N HIS A 149 6.20 -2.77 13.26
CA HIS A 149 4.74 -2.98 13.32
C HIS A 149 4.19 -3.83 12.16
N LEU A 150 5.05 -4.46 11.36
CA LEU A 150 4.65 -5.33 10.25
C LEU A 150 3.62 -6.43 10.63
N LYS A 151 3.64 -6.89 11.89
CA LYS A 151 2.69 -7.88 12.43
C LYS A 151 1.55 -7.26 13.26
N ASN A 152 1.63 -5.97 13.60
CA ASN A 152 0.76 -5.28 14.54
C ASN A 152 0.06 -4.09 13.87
N SER A 153 -0.55 -4.31 12.70
CA SER A 153 -1.26 -3.28 11.92
C SER A 153 -2.68 -3.70 11.51
N THR A 154 -3.40 -4.36 12.43
CA THR A 154 -4.69 -5.02 12.15
C THR A 154 -5.81 -4.04 11.77
N MET A 155 -5.87 -2.86 12.40
CA MET A 155 -6.86 -1.84 12.05
C MET A 155 -6.56 -1.25 10.67
N CYS A 156 -5.29 -0.99 10.38
CA CYS A 156 -4.85 -0.52 9.08
C CYS A 156 -5.18 -1.53 7.97
N ASP A 157 -4.92 -2.82 8.20
CA ASP A 157 -5.26 -3.92 7.29
C ASP A 157 -6.76 -3.93 6.95
N LYS A 158 -7.61 -3.72 7.97
CA LYS A 158 -9.07 -3.68 7.80
C LYS A 158 -9.50 -2.47 6.97
N ILE A 159 -8.98 -1.28 7.27
CA ILE A 159 -9.31 -0.07 6.54
C ILE A 159 -8.83 -0.18 5.08
N TYR A 160 -7.61 -0.67 4.88
CA TYR A 160 -7.05 -0.89 3.54
C TYR A 160 -7.92 -1.83 2.69
N LYS A 161 -8.33 -2.97 3.26
CA LYS A 161 -9.23 -3.92 2.59
C LYS A 161 -10.59 -3.31 2.25
N ALA A 162 -11.13 -2.47 3.13
CA ALA A 162 -12.38 -1.77 2.85
C ALA A 162 -12.23 -0.74 1.72
N LEU A 163 -11.15 0.07 1.72
CA LEU A 163 -10.83 1.02 0.64
C LEU A 163 -10.59 0.36 -0.71
N THR A 164 -10.03 -0.85 -0.71
CA THR A 164 -9.73 -1.61 -1.93
C THR A 164 -10.87 -2.51 -2.38
N HIS A 165 -11.99 -2.56 -1.65
CA HIS A 165 -13.07 -3.53 -1.87
C HIS A 165 -12.54 -4.97 -1.95
N GLY A 166 -11.59 -5.31 -1.08
CA GLY A 166 -10.94 -6.62 -1.03
C GLY A 166 -9.84 -6.85 -2.09
N SER A 167 -9.66 -5.94 -3.05
CA SER A 167 -8.61 -6.03 -4.08
C SER A 167 -7.24 -5.65 -3.51
N SER A 168 -6.55 -6.61 -2.90
CA SER A 168 -5.28 -6.38 -2.21
C SER A 168 -4.22 -7.38 -2.65
N ILE A 169 -3.08 -6.88 -3.12
CA ILE A 169 -1.94 -7.69 -3.54
C ILE A 169 -0.84 -7.55 -2.48
N PRO A 170 -0.45 -8.65 -1.79
CA PRO A 170 0.58 -8.60 -0.77
C PRO A 170 1.95 -8.38 -1.41
N ILE A 171 2.66 -7.36 -0.94
CA ILE A 171 4.03 -7.00 -1.37
C ILE A 171 5.03 -7.37 -0.30
N TYR A 172 4.67 -7.22 0.96
CA TYR A 172 5.44 -7.78 2.06
C TYR A 172 5.11 -9.26 2.26
N LYS A 173 6.14 -10.05 2.54
CA LYS A 173 6.06 -11.48 2.85
C LYS A 173 7.07 -11.79 3.96
N PRO A 174 6.87 -12.82 4.80
CA PRO A 174 7.86 -13.20 5.81
C PRO A 174 9.26 -13.48 5.23
N SER A 175 9.31 -14.00 4.01
CA SER A 175 10.55 -14.24 3.25
C SER A 175 11.35 -12.95 2.93
N CYS A 176 10.74 -11.77 3.10
CA CYS A 176 11.41 -10.49 2.93
C CYS A 176 12.39 -10.16 4.06
N LEU A 177 12.13 -10.67 5.27
CA LEU A 177 13.02 -10.50 6.43
C LEU A 177 13.97 -11.70 6.58
N ASN A 178 13.49 -12.90 6.25
CA ASN A 178 14.28 -14.12 6.33
C ASN A 178 14.25 -14.85 4.98
N PRO A 179 15.31 -14.76 4.17
CA PRO A 179 15.39 -15.45 2.87
C PRO A 179 15.22 -16.97 2.97
N ASN A 180 15.52 -17.55 4.13
CA ASN A 180 15.41 -18.99 4.41
C ASN A 180 14.05 -19.37 5.00
N TYR A 181 13.06 -18.47 4.97
CA TYR A 181 11.72 -18.77 5.46
C TYR A 181 11.10 -19.91 4.64
N LEU A 182 10.94 -21.06 5.28
CA LEU A 182 10.31 -22.24 4.68
C LEU A 182 8.85 -21.94 4.34
N CYS A 183 8.55 -22.04 3.05
CA CYS A 183 7.22 -21.84 2.52
C CYS A 183 6.43 -23.12 2.68
N VAL A 184 5.62 -23.21 3.73
CA VAL A 184 4.63 -24.27 3.87
C VAL A 184 3.33 -23.76 3.25
N GLY A 185 3.01 -24.21 2.03
CA GLY A 185 1.79 -23.81 1.29
C GLY A 185 2.05 -23.17 -0.07
N VAL A 186 1.10 -22.37 -0.57
CA VAL A 186 1.16 -21.77 -1.92
C VAL A 186 2.36 -20.80 -2.02
N PRO A 187 3.27 -20.96 -3.00
CA PRO A 187 4.52 -20.19 -3.10
C PRO A 187 4.35 -18.67 -3.20
N THR A 188 3.18 -18.18 -3.59
CA THR A 188 2.90 -16.74 -3.76
C THR A 188 2.83 -15.99 -2.43
N TYR A 189 2.63 -16.67 -1.30
CA TYR A 189 2.67 -16.10 0.04
C TYR A 189 4.09 -16.05 0.64
N CYS A 190 5.08 -16.39 -0.19
CA CYS A 190 6.51 -16.22 -0.02
C CYS A 190 7.18 -15.48 -1.19
#